data_AF-A0A8S4GAY0-F1
#
_entry.id   AF-A0A8S4GAY0-F1
#
_cell.length_a   1.000
_cell.length_b   1.000
_cell.length_c   1.000
_cell.angle_alpha   90.00
_cell.angle_beta   90.00
_cell.angle_gamma   90.00
#
_symmetry.space_group_name_H-M   'P 1'
#
loop_
_entity.id
_entity.type
_entity.pdbx_description
1 polymer ?
#
loop_
_entity_poly.entity_id
_entity_poly.type
_entity_poly.pdbx_seq_one_letter_code
_entity_poly.pdbx_strand_id
1 'polypeptide(L)'
;MRIFYMDFSFVTDEVVDTEIINEMDDRETEADLDPEILQILGDDPSNENKFGEDLHNQILPRWKHILAKGLDKEVKSELCKLYLPPENCGSLRAPKLNPQVRRFLSEPNKKKESFNESKQNQLSSCLAALGKSLNIALSNKGNAVPQDIIKPLSDAGRLLCDFHYRESQSRRYAIINVINKDMRETLKNTMIDEFLFGADLAEQLK
;
A
#
# COMPACT_ATOMS: atom_id res chain seq x y z
N MET A 1 8.08 -11.85 -28.59
CA MET A 1 8.42 -11.77 -27.15
C MET A 1 9.80 -11.13 -27.05
N ARG A 2 9.87 -9.80 -26.84
CA ARG A 2 11.14 -9.06 -26.80
C ARG A 2 11.58 -8.94 -25.35
N ILE A 3 12.68 -9.59 -25.02
CA ILE A 3 13.45 -9.36 -23.80
C ILE A 3 14.47 -8.30 -24.20
N PHE A 4 14.36 -7.09 -23.66
CA PHE A 4 15.41 -6.08 -23.79
C PHE A 4 16.35 -6.22 -22.60
N TYR A 5 17.55 -6.73 -22.87
CA TYR A 5 18.74 -6.44 -22.08
C TYR A 5 19.04 -4.94 -22.24
N MET A 6 19.19 -4.20 -21.14
CA MET A 6 19.86 -2.89 -21.18
C MET A 6 21.34 -3.14 -20.95
N ASP A 7 22.10 -2.83 -21.99
CA ASP A 7 23.56 -2.86 -22.03
C ASP A 7 24.12 -1.74 -21.16
N PHE A 8 25.13 -2.08 -20.36
CA PHE A 8 25.86 -1.16 -19.49
C PHE A 8 27.12 -0.76 -20.24
N SER A 9 27.19 0.49 -20.73
CA SER A 9 28.42 1.04 -21.29
C SER A 9 28.53 2.51 -20.94
N PHE A 10 29.46 2.78 -20.02
CA PHE A 10 29.98 4.08 -19.62
C PHE A 10 30.72 4.75 -20.79
N VAL A 11 30.40 6.01 -21.10
CA VAL A 11 31.36 6.98 -21.68
C VAL A 11 31.05 8.40 -21.16
N THR A 12 31.84 8.78 -20.16
CA THR A 12 32.52 10.08 -19.86
C THR A 12 31.78 11.42 -19.84
N ASP A 13 31.80 12.01 -18.64
CA ASP A 13 32.06 13.42 -18.26
C ASP A 13 31.69 14.55 -19.23
N GLU A 14 30.54 15.15 -18.97
CA GLU A 14 30.37 16.61 -19.03
C GLU A 14 29.74 17.05 -17.71
N VAL A 15 30.56 17.69 -16.86
CA VAL A 15 30.08 18.38 -15.66
C VAL A 15 29.45 19.68 -16.12
N VAL A 16 28.15 19.64 -16.41
CA VAL A 16 27.35 20.86 -16.53
C VAL A 16 26.82 21.16 -15.13
N ASP A 17 27.53 22.03 -14.42
CA ASP A 17 27.03 22.72 -13.23
C ASP A 17 25.75 23.45 -13.62
N THR A 18 24.62 22.77 -13.46
CA THR A 18 23.31 23.39 -13.57
C THR A 18 23.01 23.97 -12.20
N GLU A 19 23.35 25.25 -12.02
CA GLU A 19 22.76 26.06 -10.98
C GLU A 19 21.24 25.85 -11.05
N ILE A 20 20.68 25.21 -10.02
CA ILE A 20 19.24 25.17 -9.81
C ILE A 20 18.87 26.60 -9.43
N ILE A 21 18.54 27.40 -10.44
CA ILE A 21 17.87 28.67 -10.27
C ILE A 21 16.52 28.30 -9.66
N ASN A 22 16.37 28.56 -8.36
CA ASN A 22 15.05 28.72 -7.74
C ASN A 22 14.40 29.89 -8.47
N GLU A 23 13.64 29.62 -9.52
CA GLU A 23 12.69 30.56 -10.05
C GLU A 23 11.66 30.80 -8.95
N MET A 24 11.87 31.89 -8.21
CA MET A 24 10.85 32.51 -7.39
C MET A 24 9.73 32.88 -8.36
N ASP A 25 8.58 32.22 -8.20
CA ASP A 25 7.31 32.54 -8.85
C ASP A 25 6.88 33.92 -8.33
N ASP A 26 7.48 34.99 -8.87
CA ASP A 26 7.09 36.39 -8.66
C ASP A 26 5.84 36.71 -9.51
N ARG A 27 4.83 35.83 -9.47
CA ARG A 27 3.47 36.27 -9.75
C ARG A 27 3.00 37.00 -8.50
N GLU A 28 2.88 38.32 -8.61
CA GLU A 28 2.11 39.11 -7.66
C GLU A 28 0.82 38.34 -7.38
N THR A 29 0.69 37.78 -6.18
CA THR A 29 -0.54 37.16 -5.74
C THR A 29 -1.57 38.27 -5.75
N GLU A 30 -2.46 38.29 -6.76
CA GLU A 30 -3.72 39.02 -6.66
C GLU A 30 -4.27 38.69 -5.27
N ALA A 31 -4.42 39.73 -4.44
CA ALA A 31 -4.81 39.55 -3.05
C ALA A 31 -6.05 38.66 -3.02
N ASP A 32 -5.97 37.53 -2.30
CA ASP A 32 -7.08 36.59 -2.20
C ASP A 32 -8.37 37.36 -1.89
N LEU A 33 -9.34 37.26 -2.81
CA LEU A 33 -10.63 37.93 -2.66
C LEU A 33 -11.33 37.40 -1.41
N ASP A 34 -12.13 38.26 -0.78
CA ASP A 34 -12.94 37.87 0.38
C ASP A 34 -13.82 36.65 0.03
N PRO A 35 -13.88 35.60 0.89
CA PRO A 35 -14.74 34.44 0.71
C PRO A 35 -16.21 34.78 0.40
N GLU A 36 -16.74 35.88 0.93
CA GLU A 36 -18.11 36.34 0.66
C GLU A 36 -18.26 36.85 -0.78
N ILE A 37 -17.23 37.49 -1.33
CA ILE A 37 -17.18 37.92 -2.74
C ILE A 37 -17.04 36.70 -3.65
N LEU A 38 -16.20 35.74 -3.29
CA LEU A 38 -16.06 34.49 -4.06
C LEU A 38 -17.39 33.72 -4.13
N GLN A 39 -18.16 33.68 -3.05
CA GLN A 39 -19.48 33.06 -3.04
C GLN A 39 -20.49 33.79 -3.96
N ILE A 40 -20.39 35.13 -4.06
CA ILE A 40 -21.22 35.92 -5.00
C ILE A 40 -20.82 35.64 -6.46
N LEU A 41 -19.53 35.45 -6.73
CA LEU A 41 -19.02 35.14 -8.07
C LEU A 41 -19.42 33.74 -8.56
N GLY A 42 -19.82 32.86 -7.64
CA GLY A 42 -20.27 31.50 -7.91
C GLY A 42 -19.12 30.48 -7.96
N ASP A 43 -19.48 29.20 -8.08
CA ASP A 43 -18.50 28.12 -8.12
C ASP A 43 -17.60 28.24 -9.36
N ASP A 44 -16.29 28.17 -9.16
CA ASP A 44 -15.32 28.16 -10.25
C ASP A 44 -15.33 26.78 -10.95
N PRO A 45 -15.81 26.68 -12.21
CA PRO A 45 -15.86 25.41 -12.94
C PRO A 45 -14.46 24.89 -13.35
N SER A 46 -13.42 25.71 -13.22
CA SER A 46 -12.02 25.33 -13.46
C SER A 46 -11.31 24.85 -12.18
N ASN A 47 -11.90 25.12 -11.00
CA ASN A 47 -11.40 24.64 -9.73
C ASN A 47 -11.85 23.19 -9.49
N GLU A 48 -11.24 22.27 -10.21
CA GLU A 48 -11.30 20.86 -9.86
C GLU A 48 -10.56 20.68 -8.52
N ASN A 49 -11.27 20.22 -7.48
CA ASN A 49 -10.64 19.84 -6.21
C ASN A 49 -9.60 18.72 -6.45
N LYS A 50 -8.35 19.09 -6.71
CA LYS A 50 -7.25 18.15 -7.01
C LYS A 50 -6.60 17.56 -5.75
N PHE A 51 -6.70 18.27 -4.63
CA PHE A 51 -6.04 17.90 -3.37
C PHE A 51 -7.03 17.90 -2.20
N GLY A 52 -6.71 17.09 -1.19
CA GLY A 52 -7.42 17.09 0.10
C GLY A 52 -6.86 18.15 1.05
N GLU A 53 -7.31 18.09 2.31
CA GLU A 53 -6.84 18.97 3.38
C GLU A 53 -5.34 18.86 3.65
N ASP A 54 -4.75 19.96 4.11
CA ASP A 54 -3.35 20.00 4.51
C ASP A 54 -3.06 19.09 5.70
N LEU A 55 -1.93 18.38 5.63
CA LEU A 55 -1.41 17.66 6.78
C LEU A 55 -0.87 18.63 7.82
N HIS A 56 -1.07 18.31 9.10
CA HIS A 56 -0.49 19.04 10.22
C HIS A 56 1.04 19.24 10.04
N ASN A 57 1.54 20.43 10.38
CA ASN A 57 2.94 20.85 10.15
C ASN A 57 3.99 19.91 10.77
N GLN A 58 3.65 19.17 11.83
CA GLN A 58 4.50 18.15 12.43
C GLN A 58 4.48 16.81 11.69
N ILE A 59 3.41 16.48 10.97
CA ILE A 59 3.28 15.22 10.23
C ILE A 59 3.98 15.34 8.87
N LEU A 60 3.70 16.44 8.17
CA LEU A 60 4.16 16.67 6.79
C LEU A 60 5.66 16.41 6.55
N PRO A 61 6.62 16.99 7.31
CA PRO A 61 8.05 16.79 7.03
C PRO A 61 8.49 15.34 7.23
N ARG A 62 7.89 14.64 8.21
CA ARG A 62 8.20 13.23 8.50
C ARG A 62 7.70 12.33 7.37
N TRP A 63 6.46 12.53 6.92
CA TRP A 63 5.90 11.75 5.82
C TRP A 63 6.59 12.05 4.50
N LYS A 64 6.92 13.31 4.20
CA LYS A 64 7.75 13.67 3.03
C LYS A 64 9.08 12.90 3.02
N HIS A 65 9.79 12.87 4.15
CA HIS A 65 11.03 12.12 4.27
C HIS A 65 10.85 10.62 4.02
N ILE A 66 9.86 10.00 4.67
CA ILE A 66 9.59 8.56 4.56
C ILE A 66 9.14 8.18 3.14
N LEU A 67 8.33 9.01 2.48
CA LEU A 67 7.90 8.75 1.10
C LEU A 67 9.07 8.79 0.12
N ALA A 68 10.06 9.66 0.37
CA ALA A 68 11.24 9.78 -0.49
C ALA A 68 12.32 8.71 -0.22
N LYS A 69 12.54 8.33 1.03
CA LYS A 69 13.68 7.49 1.45
C LYS A 69 13.29 6.13 2.02
N GLY A 70 12.00 5.89 2.24
CA GLY A 70 11.50 4.75 3.00
C GLY A 70 11.74 4.91 4.51
N LEU A 71 11.27 3.91 5.25
CA LEU A 71 11.61 3.75 6.66
C LEU A 71 12.97 3.06 6.80
N ASP A 72 13.69 3.44 7.86
CA ASP A 72 14.81 2.66 8.36
C ASP A 72 14.40 1.20 8.64
N LYS A 73 15.31 0.25 8.39
CA LYS A 73 14.98 -1.17 8.38
C LYS A 73 14.67 -1.67 9.79
N GLU A 74 15.41 -1.19 10.78
CA GLU A 74 15.25 -1.51 12.19
C GLU A 74 13.93 -0.93 12.70
N VAL A 75 13.66 0.35 12.40
CA VAL A 75 12.38 1.00 12.75
C VAL A 75 11.18 0.26 12.16
N LYS A 76 11.26 -0.11 10.87
CA LYS A 76 10.19 -0.89 10.22
C LYS A 76 9.97 -2.24 10.89
N SER A 77 11.06 -2.94 11.24
CA SER A 77 11.01 -4.23 11.92
C SER A 77 10.37 -4.11 13.30
N GLU A 78 10.71 -3.09 14.07
CA GLU A 78 10.13 -2.80 15.38
C GLU A 78 8.63 -2.50 15.29
N LEU A 79 8.21 -1.67 14.33
CA LEU A 79 6.79 -1.38 14.09
C LEU A 79 6.01 -2.66 13.75
N CYS A 80 6.54 -3.51 12.86
CA CYS A 80 5.87 -4.77 12.51
C CYS A 80 5.77 -5.74 13.70
N LYS A 81 6.74 -5.74 14.61
CA LYS A 81 6.69 -6.54 15.85
C LYS A 81 5.70 -5.99 16.86
N LEU A 82 5.56 -4.66 16.92
CA LEU A 82 4.63 -3.99 17.82
C LEU A 82 3.17 -4.21 17.39
N TYR A 83 2.92 -4.17 16.08
CA TYR A 83 1.60 -4.30 15.49
C TYR A 83 1.43 -5.67 14.84
N LEU A 84 1.25 -6.68 15.68
CA LEU A 84 0.91 -8.03 15.24
C LEU A 84 -0.57 -8.15 14.86
N PRO A 85 -0.91 -9.01 13.90
CA PRO A 85 -2.30 -9.30 13.57
C PRO A 85 -3.04 -9.87 14.78
N PRO A 86 -4.26 -9.41 15.07
CA PRO A 86 -5.03 -9.87 16.22
C PRO A 86 -5.43 -11.34 16.08
N GLU A 87 -5.43 -12.07 17.19
CA GLU A 87 -5.65 -13.52 17.22
C GLU A 87 -7.02 -13.93 16.68
N ASN A 88 -8.05 -13.12 16.93
CA ASN A 88 -9.41 -13.36 16.46
C ASN A 88 -9.64 -13.03 14.97
N CYS A 89 -8.61 -12.58 14.24
CA CYS A 89 -8.69 -12.27 12.81
C CYS A 89 -7.45 -12.78 12.07
N GLY A 90 -7.31 -14.10 11.97
CA GLY A 90 -6.18 -14.75 11.31
C GLY A 90 -6.01 -14.37 9.82
N SER A 91 -7.08 -13.97 9.15
CA SER A 91 -7.10 -13.53 7.74
C SER A 91 -6.37 -12.21 7.48
N LEU A 92 -6.04 -11.45 8.54
CA LEU A 92 -5.16 -10.29 8.40
C LEU A 92 -3.73 -10.69 8.06
N ARG A 93 -3.28 -11.91 8.39
CA ARG A 93 -1.96 -12.39 7.96
C ARG A 93 -1.95 -12.55 6.44
N ALA A 94 -0.80 -12.30 5.82
CA ALA A 94 -0.64 -12.60 4.40
C ALA A 94 -0.89 -14.11 4.18
N PRO A 95 -1.74 -14.50 3.21
CA PRO A 95 -1.93 -15.90 2.87
C PRO A 95 -0.60 -16.51 2.42
N LYS A 96 -0.31 -17.73 2.87
CA LYS A 96 0.93 -18.44 2.53
C LYS A 96 0.85 -19.02 1.13
N LEU A 97 2.00 -19.21 0.50
CA LEU A 97 2.06 -20.00 -0.73
C LEU A 97 1.84 -21.48 -0.41
N ASN A 98 0.93 -22.12 -1.15
CA ASN A 98 0.70 -23.56 -1.07
C ASN A 98 1.98 -24.35 -1.34
N PRO A 99 2.36 -25.33 -0.49
CA PRO A 99 3.54 -26.17 -0.70
C PRO A 99 3.54 -26.92 -2.04
N GLN A 100 2.35 -27.32 -2.50
CA GLN A 100 2.16 -27.99 -3.80
C GLN A 100 2.60 -27.07 -4.93
N VAL A 101 2.15 -25.81 -4.91
CA VAL A 101 2.51 -24.78 -5.91
C VAL A 101 3.98 -24.40 -5.81
N ARG A 102 4.50 -24.23 -4.58
CA ARG A 102 5.88 -23.82 -4.33
C ARG A 102 6.92 -24.72 -5.01
N ARG A 103 6.66 -26.02 -5.12
CA ARG A 103 7.57 -27.00 -5.75
C ARG A 103 7.77 -26.76 -7.25
N PHE A 104 6.79 -26.18 -7.93
CA PHE A 104 6.83 -25.92 -9.37
C PHE A 104 7.39 -24.54 -9.74
N LEU A 105 7.66 -23.70 -8.75
CA LEU A 105 8.26 -22.38 -8.97
C LEU A 105 9.78 -22.46 -9.03
N SER A 106 10.36 -21.73 -9.97
CA SER A 106 11.81 -21.44 -10.00
C SER A 106 12.24 -20.62 -8.78
N GLU A 107 13.51 -20.68 -8.40
CA GLU A 107 14.05 -19.91 -7.27
C GLU A 107 13.82 -18.38 -7.39
N PRO A 108 13.98 -17.75 -8.56
CA PRO A 108 13.64 -16.34 -8.72
C PRO A 108 12.16 -16.05 -8.42
N ASN A 109 11.25 -16.92 -8.86
CA ASN A 109 9.82 -16.76 -8.62
C ASN A 109 9.46 -17.00 -7.14
N LYS A 110 10.11 -17.96 -6.46
CA LYS A 110 9.98 -18.17 -5.02
C LYS A 110 10.45 -16.94 -4.22
N LYS A 111 11.59 -16.34 -4.60
CA LYS A 111 12.12 -15.14 -3.94
C LYS A 111 11.22 -13.93 -4.16
N LYS A 112 10.74 -13.71 -5.38
CA LYS A 112 9.77 -12.65 -5.71
C LYS A 112 8.49 -12.79 -4.90
N GLU A 113 8.00 -14.02 -4.76
CA GLU A 113 6.80 -14.28 -3.98
C GLU A 113 7.01 -14.05 -2.47
N SER A 114 8.12 -14.53 -1.89
CA SER A 114 8.42 -14.25 -0.48
C SER A 114 8.55 -12.74 -0.18
N PHE A 115 9.08 -11.96 -1.14
CA PHE A 115 9.08 -10.51 -1.06
C PHE A 115 7.67 -9.91 -1.06
N ASN A 116 6.77 -10.41 -1.90
CA ASN A 116 5.38 -9.97 -1.92
C ASN A 116 4.62 -10.33 -0.64
N GLU A 117 4.81 -11.54 -0.14
CA GLU A 117 4.28 -11.97 1.17
C GLU A 117 4.76 -11.04 2.30
N SER A 118 6.04 -10.64 2.27
CA SER A 118 6.59 -9.71 3.27
C SER A 118 5.96 -8.31 3.19
N LYS A 119 5.73 -7.77 1.99
CA LYS A 119 5.00 -6.50 1.80
C LYS A 119 3.58 -6.60 2.36
N GLN A 120 2.90 -7.71 2.08
CA GLN A 120 1.54 -7.93 2.54
C GLN A 120 1.45 -8.11 4.06
N ASN A 121 2.47 -8.70 4.69
CA ASN A 121 2.57 -8.71 6.16
C ASN A 121 2.83 -7.32 6.74
N GLN A 122 3.55 -6.43 6.05
CA GLN A 122 3.66 -5.03 6.49
C GLN A 122 2.30 -4.31 6.44
N LEU A 123 1.50 -4.56 5.38
CA LEU A 123 0.11 -4.09 5.29
C LEU A 123 -0.76 -4.60 6.46
N SER A 124 -0.55 -5.86 6.86
CA SER A 124 -1.18 -6.44 8.04
C SER A 124 -0.86 -5.66 9.32
N SER A 125 0.41 -5.28 9.52
CA SER A 125 0.81 -4.46 10.67
C SER A 125 0.20 -3.05 10.63
N CYS A 126 0.04 -2.44 9.46
CA CYS A 126 -0.70 -1.19 9.31
C CYS A 126 -2.16 -1.33 9.75
N LEU A 127 -2.84 -2.40 9.31
CA LEU A 127 -4.22 -2.72 9.72
C LEU A 127 -4.33 -2.99 11.22
N ALA A 128 -3.36 -3.68 11.83
CA ALA A 128 -3.33 -3.91 13.27
C ALA A 128 -3.15 -2.59 14.06
N ALA A 129 -2.31 -1.67 13.59
CA ALA A 129 -2.16 -0.35 14.18
C ALA A 129 -3.46 0.46 14.11
N LEU A 130 -4.13 0.48 12.95
CA LEU A 130 -5.44 1.11 12.78
C LEU A 130 -6.52 0.47 13.66
N GLY A 131 -6.56 -0.86 13.72
CA GLY A 131 -7.47 -1.62 14.56
C GLY A 131 -7.28 -1.30 16.05
N LYS A 132 -6.04 -1.12 16.51
CA LYS A 132 -5.75 -0.65 17.87
C LYS A 132 -6.33 0.74 18.12
N SER A 133 -6.14 1.68 17.20
CA SER A 133 -6.71 3.04 17.30
C SER A 133 -8.24 3.02 17.33
N LEU A 134 -8.87 2.20 16.48
CA LEU A 134 -10.33 2.01 16.48
C LEU A 134 -10.83 1.37 17.77
N ASN A 135 -10.13 0.37 18.31
CA ASN A 135 -10.50 -0.24 19.59
C ASN A 135 -10.49 0.79 20.73
N ILE A 136 -9.48 1.67 20.78
CA ILE A 136 -9.40 2.75 21.77
C ILE A 136 -10.58 3.71 21.60
N ALA A 137 -10.85 4.14 20.37
CA ALA A 137 -11.95 5.03 20.04
C ALA A 137 -13.33 4.43 20.42
N LEU A 138 -13.57 3.16 20.10
CA LEU A 138 -14.85 2.49 20.35
C LEU A 138 -15.04 2.07 21.82
N SER A 139 -13.96 1.90 22.59
CA SER A 139 -14.03 1.52 24.00
C SER A 139 -14.29 2.68 24.95
N ASN A 140 -14.16 3.93 24.48
CA ASN A 140 -14.35 5.11 25.31
C ASN A 140 -15.84 5.44 25.46
N LYS A 141 -16.49 4.78 26.43
CA LYS A 141 -17.93 4.91 26.72
C LYS A 141 -18.30 6.19 27.48
N GLY A 142 -17.32 6.92 28.04
CA GLY A 142 -17.54 8.03 28.96
C GLY A 142 -17.43 9.43 28.34
N ASN A 143 -16.70 9.55 27.23
CA ASN A 143 -16.55 10.79 26.47
C ASN A 143 -16.99 10.51 25.04
N ALA A 144 -17.78 11.42 24.44
CA ALA A 144 -18.12 11.32 23.03
C ALA A 144 -16.83 11.35 22.21
N VAL A 145 -16.40 10.19 21.68
CA VAL A 145 -15.32 10.18 20.70
C VAL A 145 -15.88 10.81 19.43
N PRO A 146 -15.23 11.84 18.87
CA PRO A 146 -15.72 12.50 17.67
C PRO A 146 -15.90 11.46 16.55
N GLN A 147 -17.11 11.41 15.98
CA GLN A 147 -17.38 10.59 14.79
C GLN A 147 -16.41 10.92 13.65
N ASP A 148 -15.92 12.17 13.63
CA ASP A 148 -14.92 12.71 12.71
C ASP A 148 -13.55 12.03 12.81
N ILE A 149 -13.26 11.27 13.88
CA ILE A 149 -12.05 10.43 13.99
C ILE A 149 -12.37 8.98 13.60
N ILE A 150 -13.51 8.45 14.05
CA ILE A 150 -13.90 7.06 13.81
C ILE A 150 -14.12 6.80 12.32
N LYS A 151 -14.80 7.72 11.63
CA LYS A 151 -15.14 7.54 10.22
C LYS A 151 -13.89 7.46 9.33
N PRO A 152 -12.93 8.42 9.34
CA PRO A 152 -11.73 8.31 8.53
C PRO A 152 -10.88 7.06 8.85
N LEU A 153 -10.77 6.68 10.12
CA LEU A 153 -10.06 5.46 10.52
C LEU A 153 -10.74 4.19 10.00
N SER A 154 -12.07 4.14 10.06
CA SER A 154 -12.86 3.02 9.53
C SER A 154 -12.75 2.93 8.01
N ASP A 155 -12.88 4.06 7.31
CA ASP A 155 -12.77 4.14 5.85
C ASP A 155 -11.36 3.71 5.40
N ALA A 156 -10.30 4.21 6.05
CA ALA A 156 -8.92 3.79 5.80
C ALA A 156 -8.71 2.30 6.06
N GLY A 157 -9.25 1.76 7.16
CA GLY A 157 -9.21 0.34 7.47
C GLY A 157 -9.86 -0.53 6.39
N ARG A 158 -11.05 -0.14 5.91
CA ARG A 158 -11.76 -0.84 4.83
C ARG A 158 -10.98 -0.81 3.52
N LEU A 159 -10.42 0.34 3.15
CA LEU A 159 -9.58 0.48 1.95
C LEU A 159 -8.30 -0.36 2.04
N LEU A 160 -7.66 -0.41 3.21
CA LEU A 160 -6.47 -1.24 3.43
C LEU A 160 -6.78 -2.73 3.46
N CYS A 161 -7.95 -3.15 3.98
CA CYS A 161 -8.42 -4.53 3.88
C CYS A 161 -8.63 -4.93 2.40
N ASP A 162 -9.26 -4.07 1.60
CA ASP A 162 -9.41 -4.30 0.16
C ASP A 162 -8.04 -4.32 -0.55
N PHE A 163 -7.13 -3.42 -0.20
CA PHE A 163 -5.77 -3.43 -0.77
C PHE A 163 -5.00 -4.71 -0.40
N HIS A 164 -5.11 -5.18 0.85
CA HIS A 164 -4.54 -6.46 1.27
C HIS A 164 -5.11 -7.62 0.43
N TYR A 165 -6.42 -7.63 0.18
CA TYR A 165 -7.03 -8.63 -0.72
C TYR A 165 -6.52 -8.51 -2.17
N ARG A 166 -6.39 -7.29 -2.70
CA ARG A 166 -5.85 -7.05 -4.05
C ARG A 166 -4.39 -7.51 -4.17
N GLU A 167 -3.57 -7.36 -3.13
CA GLU A 167 -2.21 -7.93 -3.13
C GLU A 167 -2.25 -9.47 -3.22
N SER A 168 -3.18 -10.15 -2.53
CA SER A 168 -3.38 -11.59 -2.70
C SER A 168 -3.76 -11.95 -4.14
N GLN A 169 -4.66 -11.18 -4.77
CA GLN A 169 -5.05 -11.40 -6.17
C GLN A 169 -3.87 -11.17 -7.13
N SER A 170 -3.07 -10.14 -6.90
CA SER A 170 -1.85 -9.85 -7.66
C SER A 170 -0.82 -10.98 -7.55
N ARG A 171 -0.61 -11.50 -6.33
CA ARG A 171 0.24 -12.68 -6.08
C ARG A 171 -0.26 -13.91 -6.82
N ARG A 172 -1.57 -14.22 -6.72
CA ARG A 172 -2.20 -15.33 -7.46
C ARG A 172 -1.98 -15.18 -8.97
N TYR A 173 -2.28 -14.01 -9.53
CA TYR A 173 -2.11 -13.74 -10.96
C TYR A 173 -0.66 -13.95 -11.41
N ALA A 174 0.31 -13.42 -10.67
CA ALA A 174 1.73 -13.57 -10.98
C ALA A 174 2.15 -15.06 -11.00
N ILE A 175 1.68 -15.85 -10.04
CA ILE A 175 2.00 -17.29 -9.93
C ILE A 175 1.32 -18.10 -11.05
N ILE A 176 0.04 -17.87 -11.32
CA ILE A 176 -0.73 -18.55 -12.36
C ILE A 176 -0.06 -18.38 -13.74
N ASN A 177 0.55 -17.22 -14.00
CA ASN A 177 1.21 -16.93 -15.27
C ASN A 177 2.57 -17.63 -15.46
N VAL A 178 3.21 -18.09 -14.38
CA VAL A 178 4.52 -18.74 -14.45
C VAL A 178 4.46 -20.26 -14.25
N ILE A 179 3.29 -20.80 -13.89
CA ILE A 179 3.08 -22.24 -13.73
C ILE A 179 2.61 -22.91 -15.03
N ASN A 180 2.76 -24.24 -15.09
CA ASN A 180 2.36 -25.06 -16.24
C ASN A 180 0.84 -25.02 -16.49
N LYS A 181 0.42 -25.41 -17.70
CA LYS A 181 -0.98 -25.31 -18.13
C LYS A 181 -1.93 -26.17 -17.30
N ASP A 182 -1.50 -27.36 -16.89
CA ASP A 182 -2.35 -28.33 -16.19
C ASP A 182 -2.75 -27.81 -14.80
N MET A 183 -1.80 -27.27 -14.02
CA MET A 183 -2.12 -26.69 -12.71
C MET A 183 -2.88 -25.37 -12.83
N ARG A 184 -2.62 -24.61 -13.90
CA ARG A 184 -3.19 -23.27 -14.10
C ARG A 184 -4.72 -23.27 -14.05
N GLU A 185 -5.38 -24.24 -14.67
CA GLU A 185 -6.84 -24.27 -14.71
C GLU A 185 -7.46 -24.56 -13.34
N THR A 186 -6.87 -25.47 -12.55
CA THR A 186 -7.30 -25.73 -11.17
C THR A 186 -7.12 -24.49 -10.30
N LEU A 187 -5.97 -23.81 -10.39
CA LEU A 187 -5.65 -22.67 -9.54
C LEU A 187 -6.55 -21.44 -9.76
N LYS A 188 -7.15 -21.26 -10.94
CA LYS A 188 -8.00 -20.10 -11.25
C LYS A 188 -9.25 -20.05 -10.37
N ASN A 189 -9.82 -21.20 -10.06
CA ASN A 189 -11.13 -21.31 -9.41
C ASN A 189 -11.04 -21.49 -7.89
N THR A 190 -9.83 -21.57 -7.32
CA THR A 190 -9.66 -21.72 -5.88
C THR A 190 -9.96 -20.43 -5.13
N MET A 191 -10.31 -20.54 -3.85
CA MET A 191 -10.51 -19.39 -2.97
C MET A 191 -9.23 -19.09 -2.17
N ILE A 192 -9.15 -17.87 -1.63
CA ILE A 192 -8.09 -17.49 -0.69
C ILE A 192 -8.57 -17.80 0.72
N ASP A 193 -7.72 -18.45 1.49
CA ASP A 193 -7.87 -18.62 2.94
C ASP A 193 -6.52 -18.32 3.62
N GLU A 194 -6.08 -19.15 4.57
CA GLU A 194 -4.71 -19.07 5.09
C GLU A 194 -3.63 -19.33 4.01
N PHE A 195 -4.02 -19.90 2.86
CA PHE A 195 -3.21 -20.09 1.67
C PHE A 195 -3.74 -19.30 0.47
N LEU A 196 -2.82 -18.94 -0.45
CA LEU A 196 -3.16 -18.21 -1.67
C LEU A 196 -4.15 -18.96 -2.57
N PHE A 197 -4.13 -20.29 -2.56
CA PHE A 197 -4.97 -21.14 -3.41
C PHE A 197 -5.80 -22.16 -2.62
N GLY A 198 -6.10 -21.87 -1.35
CA GLY A 198 -6.95 -22.72 -0.51
C GLY A 198 -6.17 -23.83 0.19
N ALA A 199 -6.56 -24.15 1.42
CA ALA A 199 -6.02 -25.28 2.18
C ALA A 199 -6.40 -26.64 1.55
N ASP A 200 -7.52 -26.69 0.84
CA ASP A 200 -8.07 -27.87 0.16
C ASP A 200 -7.43 -28.15 -1.22
N LEU A 201 -6.46 -27.35 -1.66
CA LEU A 201 -5.81 -27.51 -2.97
C LEU A 201 -5.27 -28.92 -3.21
N ALA A 202 -4.77 -29.59 -2.17
CA ALA A 202 -4.26 -30.96 -2.28
C ALA A 202 -5.34 -31.96 -2.70
N GLU A 203 -6.60 -31.72 -2.34
CA GLU A 203 -7.74 -32.54 -2.72
C GLU A 203 -8.19 -32.25 -4.14
N GLN A 204 -8.12 -30.98 -4.56
CA GLN A 204 -8.48 -30.52 -5.90
C GLN A 204 -7.48 -30.91 -7.00
N LEU A 205 -6.26 -31.33 -6.61
CA LEU A 205 -5.19 -31.78 -7.52
C LEU A 205 -5.13 -33.31 -7.69
N LYS A 206 -6.02 -34.08 -7.04
CA LYS A 206 -6.15 -35.53 -7.23
C LYS A 206 -6.93 -35.85 -8.49
#